data_AF-A0A6J4HEL4-F1
#
_entry.id   AF-A0A6J4HEL4-F1
#
_cell.length_a   1.000
_cell.length_b   1.000
_cell.length_c   1.000
_cell.angle_alpha   90.00
_cell.angle_beta   90.00
_cell.angle_gamma   90.00
#
_symmetry.space_group_name_H-M   'P 1'
#
loop_
_entity.id
_entity.type
_entity.pdbx_description
1 polymer ?
#
loop_
_entity_poly.entity_id
_entity_poly.type
_entity_poly.pdbx_seq_one_letter_code
_entity_poly.pdbx_strand_id
1 'polypeptide(L)'
;MVNKEAFHKLLQDPAHITPDSLASLEELVRLFPFCSLAHTLIAKSHYDQATMLASQKLRKAAAYAVNRNKLKKIITGNWPEPPRPEVPPSFRPLSVEAQPQVFALPPLPPLEPSISELSIPELPDQELPALELPGEAL
;
A
#
# COMPACT_ATOMS: atom_id res chain seq x y z
N MET A 1 3.82 -14.08 -17.73
CA MET A 1 3.31 -12.70 -17.58
C MET A 1 1.87 -12.66 -17.08
N VAL A 2 1.63 -12.05 -15.91
CA VAL A 2 0.31 -11.96 -15.26
C VAL A 2 -0.56 -10.91 -15.95
N ASN A 3 -1.77 -11.28 -16.37
CA ASN A 3 -2.78 -10.33 -16.85
C ASN A 3 -3.43 -9.59 -15.67
N LYS A 4 -3.80 -8.33 -15.85
CA LYS A 4 -4.46 -7.49 -14.82
C LYS A 4 -5.66 -8.19 -14.17
N GLU A 5 -6.55 -8.75 -14.98
CA GLU A 5 -7.76 -9.44 -14.51
C GLU A 5 -7.42 -10.67 -13.66
N ALA A 6 -6.37 -11.41 -14.04
CA ALA A 6 -5.92 -12.57 -13.27
C ALA A 6 -5.35 -12.13 -11.92
N PHE A 7 -4.54 -11.06 -11.89
CA PHE A 7 -4.03 -10.51 -10.64
C PHE A 7 -5.15 -10.04 -9.71
N HIS A 8 -6.15 -9.34 -10.26
CA HIS A 8 -7.30 -8.88 -9.49
C HIS A 8 -8.08 -10.05 -8.88
N LYS A 9 -8.31 -11.13 -9.63
CA LYS A 9 -8.95 -12.35 -9.09
C LYS A 9 -8.16 -12.97 -7.94
N LEU A 10 -6.83 -13.03 -8.06
CA LEU A 10 -5.96 -13.54 -6.99
C LEU A 10 -5.99 -12.67 -5.72
N LEU A 11 -6.27 -11.37 -5.87
CA LEU A 11 -6.44 -10.47 -4.73
C LEU A 11 -7.79 -10.67 -4.03
N GLN A 12 -8.84 -10.99 -4.79
CA GLN A 12 -10.16 -11.28 -4.24
C GLN A 12 -10.19 -12.62 -3.50
N ASP A 13 -9.55 -13.63 -4.09
CA ASP A 13 -9.46 -14.96 -3.50
C ASP A 13 -8.00 -15.48 -3.51
N PRO A 14 -7.24 -15.20 -2.43
CA PRO A 14 -5.87 -15.66 -2.31
C PRO A 14 -5.75 -17.15 -1.95
N ALA A 15 -6.86 -17.86 -1.64
CA ALA A 15 -6.82 -19.28 -1.31
C ALA A 15 -6.65 -20.17 -2.55
N HIS A 16 -7.01 -19.67 -3.73
CA HIS A 16 -7.01 -20.40 -5.00
C HIS A 16 -5.80 -20.09 -5.91
N ILE A 17 -4.62 -19.86 -5.33
CA ILE A 17 -3.39 -19.59 -6.10
C ILE A 17 -2.85 -20.91 -6.70
N THR A 18 -2.93 -21.04 -8.03
CA THR A 18 -2.35 -22.15 -8.78
C THR A 18 -0.82 -22.02 -8.92
N PRO A 19 -0.08 -23.11 -9.15
CA PRO A 19 1.38 -23.05 -9.36
C PRO A 19 1.79 -22.15 -10.54
N ASP A 20 1.02 -22.12 -11.63
CA ASP A 20 1.28 -21.24 -12.78
C ASP A 20 1.13 -19.75 -12.41
N SER A 21 0.10 -19.45 -11.60
CA SER A 21 -0.13 -18.09 -11.09
C SER A 21 0.98 -17.67 -10.13
N LEU A 22 1.48 -18.61 -9.32
CA LEU A 22 2.60 -18.39 -8.42
C LEU A 22 3.90 -18.08 -9.18
N ALA A 23 4.23 -18.86 -10.21
CA ALA A 23 5.40 -18.60 -11.06
C ALA A 23 5.30 -17.23 -11.75
N SER A 24 4.10 -16.87 -12.20
CA SER A 24 3.85 -15.56 -12.82
C SER A 24 3.96 -14.40 -11.81
N LEU A 25 3.54 -14.61 -10.55
CA LEU A 25 3.77 -13.67 -9.45
C LEU A 25 5.26 -13.49 -9.15
N GLU A 26 6.05 -14.57 -9.18
CA GLU A 26 7.50 -14.52 -8.98
C GLU A 26 8.23 -13.77 -10.10
N GLU A 27 7.77 -13.88 -11.34
CA GLU A 27 8.22 -13.04 -12.45
C GLU A 27 7.85 -11.57 -12.21
N LEU A 28 6.64 -11.29 -11.74
CA LEU A 28 6.18 -9.92 -11.48
C LEU A 28 7.04 -9.23 -10.41
N VAL A 29 7.39 -9.89 -9.30
CA VAL A 29 8.27 -9.29 -8.28
C VAL A 29 9.73 -9.14 -8.74
N ARG A 30 10.16 -9.84 -9.80
CA ARG A 30 11.46 -9.57 -10.44
C ARG A 30 11.43 -8.27 -11.24
N LEU A 31 10.34 -8.02 -11.96
CA LEU A 31 10.16 -6.79 -12.74
C LEU A 31 9.80 -5.57 -11.87
N PHE A 32 9.05 -5.80 -10.79
CA PHE A 32 8.57 -4.76 -9.87
C PHE A 32 8.92 -5.10 -8.42
N PRO A 33 10.17 -4.84 -7.98
CA PRO A 33 10.67 -5.23 -6.67
C PRO A 33 9.84 -4.71 -5.50
N PHE A 34 9.24 -3.53 -5.64
CA PHE A 34 8.46 -2.86 -4.60
C PHE A 34 6.98 -3.25 -4.56
N CYS A 35 6.53 -4.23 -5.37
CA CYS A 35 5.14 -4.70 -5.35
C CYS A 35 4.84 -5.51 -4.07
N SER A 36 4.52 -4.81 -2.99
CA SER A 36 4.25 -5.39 -1.66
C SER A 36 3.11 -6.43 -1.68
N LEU A 37 2.06 -6.19 -2.47
CA LEU A 37 0.94 -7.12 -2.62
C LEU A 37 1.38 -8.44 -3.24
N ALA A 38 2.22 -8.42 -4.28
CA ALA A 38 2.71 -9.64 -4.90
C ALA A 38 3.58 -10.45 -3.93
N HIS A 39 4.46 -9.80 -3.16
CA HIS A 39 5.21 -10.50 -2.10
C HIS A 39 4.28 -11.10 -1.04
N THR A 40 3.19 -10.42 -0.69
CA THR A 40 2.20 -10.92 0.27
C THR A 40 1.47 -12.15 -0.26
N LEU A 41 1.03 -12.14 -1.52
CA LEU A 41 0.38 -13.30 -2.16
C LEU A 41 1.30 -14.50 -2.25
N ILE A 42 2.56 -14.30 -2.66
CA ILE A 42 3.57 -15.37 -2.70
C ILE A 42 3.79 -15.94 -1.28
N ALA A 43 3.94 -15.09 -0.27
CA ALA A 43 4.09 -15.57 1.10
C ALA A 43 2.86 -16.35 1.59
N LYS A 44 1.65 -15.90 1.24
CA LYS A 44 0.39 -16.57 1.62
C LYS A 44 0.29 -17.96 0.99
N SER A 45 0.55 -18.08 -0.32
CA SER A 45 0.48 -19.38 -1.00
C SER A 45 1.48 -20.39 -0.42
N HIS A 46 2.72 -19.96 -0.16
CA HIS A 46 3.74 -20.82 0.44
C HIS A 46 3.41 -21.22 1.88
N TYR A 47 2.77 -20.33 2.65
CA TYR A 47 2.29 -20.61 4.00
C TYR A 47 1.14 -21.62 3.98
N ASP A 48 0.19 -21.47 3.07
CA ASP A 48 -0.96 -22.38 2.94
C ASP A 48 -0.53 -23.78 2.47
N GLN A 49 0.48 -23.86 1.61
CA GLN A 49 1.07 -25.11 1.15
C GLN A 49 2.08 -25.72 2.15
N ALA A 50 2.29 -25.09 3.32
CA ALA A 50 3.24 -25.51 4.36
C ALA A 50 4.65 -25.84 3.83
N THR A 51 5.13 -25.08 2.83
CA THR A 51 6.42 -25.34 2.19
C THR A 51 7.60 -24.96 3.10
N MET A 52 8.74 -25.63 2.96
CA MET A 52 9.98 -25.28 3.69
C MET A 52 10.45 -23.83 3.43
N LEU A 53 10.08 -23.27 2.29
CA LEU A 53 10.42 -21.89 1.90
C LEU A 53 9.45 -20.85 2.49
N ALA A 54 8.36 -21.25 3.14
CA ALA A 54 7.34 -20.34 3.67
C ALA A 54 7.95 -19.26 4.59
N SER A 55 8.83 -19.65 5.51
CA SER A 55 9.49 -18.71 6.41
C SER A 55 10.44 -17.74 5.68
N GLN A 56 11.09 -18.19 4.60
CA GLN A 56 11.95 -17.32 3.79
C GLN A 56 11.11 -16.29 3.01
N LYS A 57 10.05 -16.75 2.35
CA LYS A 57 9.14 -15.89 1.58
C LYS A 57 8.39 -14.91 2.50
N LEU A 58 7.99 -15.35 3.69
CA LEU A 58 7.40 -14.48 4.71
C LEU A 58 8.36 -13.38 5.17
N ARG A 59 9.63 -13.70 5.43
CA ARG A 59 10.65 -12.70 5.77
C ARG A 59 10.85 -11.70 4.63
N LYS A 60 10.87 -12.18 3.38
CA LYS A 60 10.97 -11.31 2.20
C LYS A 60 9.75 -10.39 2.10
N ALA A 61 8.54 -10.89 2.24
CA ALA A 61 7.33 -10.08 2.25
C ALA A 61 7.32 -9.05 3.40
N ALA A 62 7.83 -9.41 4.58
CA ALA A 62 7.94 -8.51 5.72
C ALA A 62 8.95 -7.36 5.52
N ALA A 63 9.90 -7.49 4.59
CA ALA A 63 10.81 -6.42 4.22
C ALA A 63 10.12 -5.35 3.35
N TYR A 64 9.17 -5.77 2.50
CA TYR A 64 8.40 -4.89 1.60
C TYR A 64 7.02 -4.49 2.14
N ALA A 65 6.62 -5.00 3.31
CA ALA A 65 5.32 -4.69 3.90
C ALA A 65 5.37 -3.37 4.69
N VAL A 66 4.34 -2.54 4.49
CA VAL A 66 4.15 -1.29 5.25
C VAL A 66 3.96 -1.57 6.75
N ASN A 67 3.28 -2.66 7.10
CA ASN A 67 3.05 -3.04 8.50
C ASN A 67 3.17 -4.56 8.69
N ARG A 68 4.22 -5.00 9.39
CA ARG A 68 4.51 -6.41 9.65
C ARG A 68 3.44 -7.11 10.49
N ASN A 69 2.80 -6.39 11.41
CA ASN A 69 1.71 -6.95 12.22
C ASN A 69 0.47 -7.24 11.35
N LYS A 70 0.11 -6.32 10.45
CA LYS A 70 -0.98 -6.54 9.49
C LYS A 70 -0.65 -7.69 8.54
N LEU A 71 0.57 -7.74 8.01
CA LEU A 71 1.03 -8.85 7.19
C LEU A 71 0.87 -10.18 7.93
N LYS A 72 1.36 -10.29 9.18
CA LYS A 72 1.22 -11.52 9.98
C LYS A 72 -0.25 -11.94 10.13
N LYS A 73 -1.15 -10.99 10.43
CA LYS A 73 -2.59 -11.26 10.52
C LYS A 73 -3.17 -11.79 9.21
N ILE A 74 -2.78 -11.20 8.08
CA ILE A 74 -3.21 -11.65 6.73
C ILE A 74 -2.72 -13.07 6.45
N ILE A 75 -1.45 -13.36 6.73
CA ILE A 75 -0.85 -14.67 6.45
C ILE A 75 -1.46 -15.76 7.33
N THR A 76 -1.62 -15.49 8.62
CA THR A 76 -2.21 -16.45 9.58
C THR A 76 -3.74 -16.52 9.48
N GLY A 77 -4.39 -15.64 8.72
CA GLY A 77 -5.86 -15.57 8.64
C GLY A 77 -6.53 -15.01 9.90
N ASN A 78 -5.77 -14.46 10.84
CA ASN A 78 -6.28 -13.95 12.12
C ASN A 78 -6.78 -12.49 12.00
N TRP A 79 -7.44 -12.17 10.89
CA TRP A 79 -8.04 -10.86 10.67
C TRP A 79 -9.27 -10.73 11.57
N PRO A 80 -9.34 -9.68 12.42
CA PRO A 80 -10.55 -9.47 13.21
C PRO A 80 -11.70 -9.20 12.24
N GLU A 81 -12.70 -10.07 12.24
CA GLU A 81 -13.99 -9.79 11.63
C GLU A 81 -14.46 -8.46 12.23
N PRO A 82 -14.77 -7.43 11.42
CA PRO A 82 -15.34 -6.20 11.95
C PRO A 82 -16.61 -6.58 12.72
N PRO A 83 -16.87 -6.00 13.90
CA PRO A 83 -18.09 -6.28 14.64
C PRO A 83 -19.26 -6.05 13.68
N ARG A 84 -19.99 -7.14 13.37
CA ARG A 84 -21.18 -7.06 12.53
C ARG A 84 -22.07 -5.98 13.16
N PRO A 85 -22.48 -4.94 12.42
CA PRO A 85 -23.45 -4.01 12.97
C PRO A 85 -24.70 -4.83 13.30
N GLU A 86 -24.92 -5.08 14.58
CA GLU A 86 -26.21 -5.56 15.07
C GLU A 86 -27.20 -4.51 14.59
N VAL A 87 -28.07 -4.87 13.64
CA VAL A 87 -29.13 -4.00 13.16
C VAL A 87 -29.93 -3.52 14.37
N PRO A 88 -29.82 -2.24 14.77
CA PRO A 88 -30.61 -1.76 15.88
C PRO A 88 -32.09 -1.87 15.49
N PRO A 89 -33.00 -2.24 16.41
CA PRO A 89 -34.43 -2.20 16.12
C PRO A 89 -34.79 -0.78 15.65
N SER A 90 -35.47 -0.72 14.50
CA SER A 90 -35.87 0.51 13.81
C SER A 90 -36.29 1.61 14.79
N PHE A 91 -35.45 2.63 14.95
CA PHE A 91 -35.80 3.83 15.69
C PHE A 91 -36.82 4.61 14.86
N ARG A 92 -38.07 4.67 15.32
CA ARG A 92 -39.05 5.64 14.82
C ARG A 92 -38.49 7.04 15.04
N PRO A 93 -38.48 7.93 14.03
CA PRO A 93 -38.04 9.29 14.24
C PRO A 93 -39.08 10.00 15.13
N LEU A 94 -38.67 10.42 16.34
CA LEU A 94 -39.35 11.53 17.00
C LEU A 94 -38.99 12.79 16.23
N SER A 95 -40.00 13.49 15.74
CA SER A 95 -39.89 14.77 15.06
C SER A 95 -39.18 15.77 15.98
N VAL A 96 -37.93 16.11 15.65
CA VAL A 96 -37.22 17.23 16.28
C VAL A 96 -37.54 18.47 15.47
N GLU A 97 -38.37 19.34 16.04
CA GLU A 97 -38.59 20.70 15.55
C GLU A 97 -37.29 21.49 15.65
N ALA A 98 -36.81 21.99 14.51
CA ALA A 98 -35.54 22.67 14.37
C ALA A 98 -35.63 24.11 14.92
N GLN A 99 -35.00 24.38 16.07
CA GLN A 99 -34.65 25.75 16.46
C GLN A 99 -33.33 26.15 15.78
N PRO A 100 -33.26 27.32 15.12
CA PRO A 100 -32.04 27.79 14.47
C PRO A 100 -31.03 28.25 15.52
N GLN A 101 -29.98 27.44 15.73
CA GLN A 101 -28.78 27.85 16.43
C GLN A 101 -27.99 28.81 15.53
N VAL A 102 -28.05 30.11 15.82
CA VAL A 102 -27.23 31.12 15.15
C VAL A 102 -25.80 30.97 15.66
N PHE A 103 -24.96 30.26 14.90
CA PHE A 103 -23.53 30.17 15.18
C PHE A 103 -22.88 31.48 14.75
N ALA A 104 -22.67 32.40 15.70
CA ALA A 104 -21.92 33.62 15.46
C ALA A 104 -20.45 33.26 15.18
N LEU A 105 -20.05 33.31 13.90
CA LEU A 105 -18.66 33.20 13.48
C LEU A 105 -17.88 34.43 13.96
N PRO A 106 -16.76 34.28 14.68
CA PRO A 106 -15.87 35.40 14.94
C PRO A 106 -15.27 35.92 13.61
N PRO A 107 -15.03 37.23 13.48
CA PRO A 107 -14.51 37.80 12.24
C PRO A 107 -13.11 37.25 11.95
N LEU A 108 -12.96 36.68 10.74
CA LEU A 108 -11.68 36.23 10.21
C LEU A 108 -10.77 37.45 9.98
N PRO A 109 -9.47 37.37 10.34
CA PRO A 109 -8.51 38.41 9.97
C PRO A 109 -8.33 38.45 8.44
N PRO A 110 -7.99 39.61 7.85
CA PRO A 110 -7.73 39.72 6.42
C PRO A 110 -6.56 38.82 6.02
N LEU A 111 -6.77 37.99 5.00
CA LEU A 111 -5.70 37.29 4.30
C LEU A 111 -4.92 38.31 3.47
N GLU A 112 -3.79 38.79 3.97
CA GLU A 112 -2.82 39.51 3.16
C GLU A 112 -2.10 38.52 2.23
N PRO A 113 -2.03 38.76 0.91
CA PRO A 113 -1.21 37.95 0.01
C PRO A 113 0.24 38.41 0.09
N SER A 114 1.01 37.86 1.03
CA SER A 114 2.48 37.94 0.98
C SER A 114 3.03 36.68 0.32
N ILE A 115 2.95 36.65 -1.01
CA ILE A 115 3.80 35.75 -1.81
C ILE A 115 5.12 36.52 -1.99
N SER A 116 5.93 36.56 -0.94
CA SER A 116 7.33 36.90 -1.08
C SER A 116 8.03 35.67 -1.66
N GLU A 117 8.26 35.75 -2.96
CA GLU A 117 9.35 35.14 -3.72
C GLU A 117 10.20 34.17 -2.90
N LEU A 118 9.82 32.89 -2.96
CA LEU A 118 10.65 31.79 -2.48
C LEU A 118 11.88 31.74 -3.40
N SER A 119 12.94 32.43 -3.00
CA SER A 119 14.28 32.24 -3.56
C SER A 119 14.56 30.76 -3.54
N ILE A 120 14.58 30.16 -4.73
CA ILE A 120 15.08 28.82 -4.96
C ILE A 120 16.53 28.86 -4.49
N PRO A 121 16.95 28.09 -3.48
CA PRO A 121 18.36 27.94 -3.18
C PRO A 121 19.00 27.31 -4.41
N GLU A 122 19.93 28.06 -5.01
CA GLU A 122 20.80 27.57 -6.08
C GLU A 122 21.50 26.29 -5.58
N LEU A 123 21.27 25.20 -6.32
CA LEU A 123 21.93 23.93 -6.11
C LEU A 123 23.44 24.17 -6.27
N PRO A 124 24.31 23.86 -5.28
CA PRO A 124 25.73 23.94 -5.52
C PRO A 124 26.08 22.96 -6.65
N ASP A 125 26.74 23.48 -7.69
CA ASP A 125 27.37 22.70 -8.74
C ASP A 125 28.33 21.68 -8.11
N GLN A 126 27.81 20.50 -7.83
CA GLN A 126 28.63 19.33 -7.58
C GLN A 126 29.19 18.93 -8.94
N GLU A 127 30.42 19.38 -9.21
CA GLU A 127 31.24 18.86 -10.30
C GLU A 127 31.13 17.34 -10.33
N LEU A 128 30.59 16.83 -11.44
CA LEU A 128 30.68 15.42 -11.79
C LEU A 128 32.17 15.07 -11.84
N PRO A 129 32.68 14.11 -11.04
CA PRO A 129 34.00 13.58 -11.29
C PRO A 129 33.99 12.94 -12.68
N ALA A 130 34.86 13.45 -13.53
CA ALA A 130 35.05 13.01 -14.91
C ALA A 130 35.10 11.48 -15.00
N LEU A 131 34.19 10.93 -15.79
CA LEU A 131 34.32 9.60 -16.38
C LEU A 131 35.55 9.62 -17.30
N GLU A 132 36.72 9.28 -16.75
CA GLU A 132 37.88 8.87 -17.55
C GLU A 132 37.47 7.61 -18.33
N LEU A 133 37.24 7.78 -19.63
CA LEU A 133 37.10 6.69 -20.60
C LEU A 133 38.47 6.02 -20.75
N PRO A 134 38.61 4.69 -20.53
CA PRO A 134 39.82 4.00 -20.94
C PRO A 134 39.92 4.04 -22.47
N GLY A 135 41.06 4.54 -22.95
CA GLY A 135 41.29 4.89 -24.33
C GLY A 135 41.10 3.74 -25.32
N GLU A 136 40.48 4.10 -26.45
CA GLU A 136 40.76 3.49 -27.74
C GLU A 136 42.26 3.65 -28.05
N ALA A 137 42.97 2.53 -28.09
CA ALA A 137 44.24 2.42 -28.80
C ALA A 137 44.03 1.39 -29.91
N LEU A 138 43.98 1.93 -31.13
CA LEU A 138 44.47 1.40 -32.42
C LEU A 138 44.70 -0.10 -32.54
#